data_AF-A0A318PKM1-F1
#
_entry.id   AF-A0A318PKM1-F1
#
_cell.length_a   1.000
_cell.length_b   1.000
_cell.length_c   1.000
_cell.angle_alpha   90.00
_cell.angle_beta   90.00
_cell.angle_gamma   90.00
#
_symmetry.space_group_name_H-M   'P 1'
#
loop_
_entity.id
_entity.type
_entity.pdbx_description
1 polymer ?
#
loop_
_entity_poly.entity_id
_entity_poly.type
_entity_poly.pdbx_seq_one_letter_code
_entity_poly.pdbx_strand_id
1 'polypeptide(L)'
;MTALPVVSDFDATTVPAWSLIRSLPAEARGVAHSLLDALKASRMVALRSGTHVLTDAEIAAFICERPDVLGRALPVIVQWGFAARDDEGALYSPHLLLRARRRQEKACHDAERAANAAQFEAAQAAGQIPPGETLRGYQARINGRMGGRTRKGETPEQARARRQQAADEAARQRNLTLLRSVPNAETENPNQKPKPVSVSAGSVSGPVPSVSLDIDTDNNIPSSVSESGETELAKPAATVATDILNRTVVRVMEVAGFERDTIGRHIGMVRKWLQEGIPEPVIVQAARDLTGEMRGKGQFPRHAGVFDSPVRAAWAQQQIAEQLPEQTAERGMPAWEAQARTDLAADHRAFAAIMQREGDYGRARKLWVEEAARLGRPTVKLNLTDYLEAYRPQEAAA
;
A
#
# COMPACT_ATOMS: atom_id res chain seq x y z
N MET A 1 13.93 25.51 -3.39
CA MET A 1 13.48 24.80 -4.61
C MET A 1 14.55 23.79 -4.97
N THR A 2 14.19 22.55 -5.31
CA THR A 2 15.17 21.52 -5.68
C THR A 2 15.71 21.83 -7.07
N ALA A 3 17.00 22.13 -7.19
CA ALA A 3 17.64 22.32 -8.49
C ALA A 3 17.60 20.98 -9.25
N LEU A 4 16.94 20.98 -10.41
CA LEU A 4 16.95 19.84 -11.32
C LEU A 4 18.21 19.90 -12.18
N PRO A 5 18.81 18.75 -12.53
CA PRO A 5 19.89 18.71 -13.50
C PRO A 5 19.43 19.21 -14.88
N VAL A 6 20.34 19.85 -15.59
CA VAL A 6 20.13 20.30 -16.98
C VAL A 6 20.46 19.13 -17.90
N VAL A 7 19.43 18.39 -18.30
CA VAL A 7 19.57 17.23 -19.19
C VAL A 7 18.59 17.35 -20.33
N SER A 8 19.13 17.52 -21.55
CA SER A 8 18.36 17.69 -22.77
C SER A 8 17.62 16.40 -23.16
N ASP A 9 18.30 15.25 -23.11
CA ASP A 9 17.78 13.96 -23.56
C ASP A 9 17.77 12.91 -22.43
N PHE A 10 16.94 13.12 -21.40
CA PHE A 10 16.77 12.12 -20.34
C PHE A 10 15.74 11.06 -20.73
N ASP A 11 16.20 9.82 -20.95
CA ASP A 11 15.35 8.64 -21.13
C ASP A 11 15.06 7.95 -19.79
N ALA A 12 13.78 7.77 -19.48
CA ALA A 12 13.34 7.08 -18.28
C ALA A 12 13.53 5.56 -18.36
N THR A 13 13.58 5.00 -19.57
CA THR A 13 13.64 3.55 -19.82
C THR A 13 15.04 2.97 -19.64
N THR A 14 16.07 3.82 -19.71
CA THR A 14 17.47 3.44 -19.53
C THR A 14 17.89 3.41 -18.07
N VAL A 15 17.05 3.89 -17.14
CA VAL A 15 17.36 3.88 -15.72
C VAL A 15 17.18 2.47 -15.16
N PRO A 16 18.24 1.82 -14.65
CA PRO A 16 18.13 0.49 -14.08
C PRO A 16 17.20 0.49 -12.87
N ALA A 17 16.64 -0.66 -12.50
CA ALA A 17 15.94 -0.78 -11.22
C ALA A 17 16.94 -0.68 -10.05
N TRP A 18 16.61 0.04 -8.98
CA TRP A 18 17.53 0.19 -7.83
C TRP A 18 17.87 -1.16 -7.16
N SER A 19 16.99 -2.15 -7.26
CA SER A 19 17.26 -3.53 -6.80
C SER A 19 18.48 -4.17 -7.46
N LEU A 20 18.81 -3.75 -8.69
CA LEU A 20 19.96 -4.24 -9.43
C LEU A 20 21.29 -3.69 -8.90
N ILE A 21 21.29 -2.73 -7.97
CA ILE A 21 22.54 -2.18 -7.40
C ILE A 21 23.43 -3.26 -6.76
N ARG A 22 22.85 -4.41 -6.40
CA ARG A 22 23.57 -5.56 -5.86
C ARG A 22 24.54 -6.22 -6.86
N SER A 23 24.41 -5.93 -8.15
CA SER A 23 25.34 -6.40 -9.19
C SER A 23 26.63 -5.58 -9.26
N LEU A 24 26.68 -4.40 -8.62
CA LEU A 24 27.90 -3.60 -8.52
C LEU A 24 28.93 -4.25 -7.57
N PRO A 25 30.23 -4.03 -7.81
CA PRO A 25 31.28 -4.33 -6.84
C PRO A 25 30.96 -3.69 -5.47
N ALA A 26 31.36 -4.34 -4.38
CA ALA A 26 31.00 -3.91 -3.03
C ALA A 26 31.39 -2.44 -2.72
N GLU A 27 32.56 -2.01 -3.21
CA GLU A 27 33.04 -0.62 -3.09
C GLU A 27 32.12 0.36 -3.84
N ALA A 28 31.81 0.09 -5.10
CA ALA A 28 30.92 0.93 -5.91
C ALA A 28 29.48 0.96 -5.37
N ARG A 29 28.99 -0.17 -4.86
CA ARG A 29 27.68 -0.26 -4.20
C ARG A 29 27.63 0.61 -2.94
N GLY A 30 28.65 0.55 -2.10
CA GLY A 30 28.75 1.37 -0.89
C GLY A 30 28.70 2.86 -1.22
N VAL A 31 29.55 3.30 -2.14
CA VAL A 31 29.62 4.70 -2.59
C VAL A 31 28.30 5.15 -3.23
N ALA A 32 27.64 4.30 -4.03
CA ALA A 32 26.34 4.62 -4.63
C ALA A 32 25.23 4.82 -3.58
N HIS A 33 25.24 4.03 -2.50
CA HIS A 33 24.33 4.26 -1.37
C HIS A 33 24.65 5.57 -0.64
N SER A 34 25.93 5.83 -0.32
CA SER A 34 26.38 7.09 0.31
C SER A 34 25.96 8.31 -0.53
N LEU A 35 26.16 8.27 -1.85
CA LEU A 35 25.71 9.31 -2.80
C LEU A 35 24.20 9.53 -2.74
N LEU A 36 23.41 8.44 -2.83
CA LEU A 36 21.96 8.55 -2.86
C LEU A 36 21.42 9.09 -1.53
N ASP A 37 21.98 8.65 -0.41
CA ASP A 37 21.53 9.06 0.92
C ASP A 37 21.91 10.51 1.22
N ALA A 38 23.11 10.96 0.82
CA ALA A 38 23.49 12.36 0.90
C ALA A 38 22.57 13.27 0.07
N LEU A 39 22.25 12.87 -1.17
CA LEU A 39 21.31 13.59 -2.03
C LEU A 39 19.90 13.67 -1.41
N LYS A 40 19.40 12.55 -0.84
CA LYS A 40 18.11 12.54 -0.15
C LYS A 40 18.09 13.44 1.09
N ALA A 41 19.14 13.38 1.91
CA ALA A 41 19.26 14.17 3.13
C ALA A 41 19.21 15.68 2.82
N SER A 42 19.95 16.10 1.80
CA SER A 42 19.98 17.50 1.36
C SER A 42 18.81 17.91 0.46
N ARG A 43 17.90 16.98 0.15
CA ARG A 43 16.78 17.16 -0.80
C ARG A 43 17.26 17.64 -2.18
N MET A 44 18.41 17.16 -2.63
CA MET A 44 19.03 17.50 -3.90
C MET A 44 18.85 16.37 -4.91
N VAL A 45 18.81 16.71 -6.21
CA VAL A 45 18.79 15.73 -7.31
C VAL A 45 20.16 15.68 -7.99
N ALA A 46 20.79 16.84 -8.14
CA ALA A 46 22.14 17.03 -8.66
C ALA A 46 23.05 17.65 -7.59
N LEU A 47 24.33 17.28 -7.59
CA LEU A 47 25.37 17.79 -6.71
C LEU A 47 25.87 19.16 -7.20
N ARG A 48 25.09 20.18 -6.86
CA ARG A 48 25.34 21.58 -7.20
C ARG A 48 25.07 22.48 -6.00
N SER A 49 25.97 23.42 -5.74
CA SER A 49 25.76 24.47 -4.74
C SER A 49 25.42 25.77 -5.46
N GLY A 50 24.12 26.05 -5.63
CA GLY A 50 23.67 27.17 -6.45
C GLY A 50 24.10 26.99 -7.91
N THR A 51 24.99 27.87 -8.39
CA THR A 51 25.58 27.80 -9.73
C THR A 51 26.88 26.99 -9.79
N HIS A 52 27.48 26.64 -8.64
CA HIS A 52 28.73 25.89 -8.58
C HIS A 52 28.49 24.39 -8.73
N VAL A 53 29.16 23.78 -9.71
CA VAL A 53 29.19 22.33 -9.91
C VAL A 53 30.27 21.74 -9.02
N LEU A 54 29.89 20.78 -8.15
CA LEU A 54 30.86 20.16 -7.25
C LEU A 54 31.84 19.27 -8.03
N THR A 55 33.12 19.46 -7.76
CA THR A 55 34.22 18.63 -8.25
C THR A 55 34.24 17.27 -7.54
N ASP A 56 34.89 16.26 -8.11
CA ASP A 56 34.92 14.92 -7.52
C ASP A 56 35.54 14.90 -6.11
N ALA A 57 36.52 15.77 -5.84
CA ALA A 57 37.10 15.93 -4.51
C ALA A 57 36.09 16.51 -3.50
N GLU A 58 35.30 17.51 -3.92
CA GLU A 58 34.23 18.10 -3.11
C GLU A 58 33.08 17.12 -2.91
N ILE A 59 32.74 16.33 -3.94
CA ILE A 59 31.73 15.27 -3.86
C ILE A 59 32.17 14.22 -2.84
N ALA A 60 33.43 13.77 -2.89
CA ALA A 60 33.96 12.81 -1.94
C ALA A 60 33.85 13.33 -0.50
N ALA A 61 34.24 14.58 -0.26
CA ALA A 61 34.09 15.22 1.05
C ALA A 61 32.61 15.32 1.48
N PHE A 62 31.71 15.65 0.54
CA PHE A 62 30.27 15.80 0.81
C PHE A 62 29.61 14.49 1.22
N ILE A 63 30.03 13.36 0.64
CA ILE A 63 29.51 12.02 0.99
C ILE A 63 30.33 11.32 2.09
N CYS A 64 31.31 12.01 2.67
CA CYS A 64 32.24 11.48 3.67
C CYS A 64 33.05 10.25 3.18
N GLU A 65 33.37 10.20 1.89
CA GLU A 65 34.19 9.15 1.28
C GLU A 65 35.59 9.66 0.95
N ARG A 66 36.54 8.73 0.77
CA ARG A 66 37.89 9.08 0.34
C ARG A 66 37.90 9.43 -1.17
N PRO A 67 38.61 10.49 -1.60
CA PRO A 67 38.69 10.85 -3.02
C PRO A 67 39.14 9.70 -3.93
N ASP A 68 40.12 8.90 -3.48
CA ASP A 68 40.63 7.76 -4.26
C ASP A 68 39.58 6.66 -4.43
N VAL A 69 38.73 6.45 -3.42
CA VAL A 69 37.64 5.46 -3.45
C VAL A 69 36.57 5.93 -4.43
N LEU A 70 36.17 7.19 -4.34
CA LEU A 70 35.22 7.77 -5.28
C LEU A 70 35.75 7.73 -6.72
N GLY A 71 37.02 8.05 -6.94
CA GLY A 71 37.64 8.02 -8.26
C GLY A 71 37.60 6.63 -8.93
N ARG A 72 37.71 5.55 -8.15
CA ARG A 72 37.55 4.17 -8.67
C ARG A 72 36.10 3.75 -8.84
N ALA A 73 35.24 4.11 -7.89
CA ALA A 73 33.86 3.67 -7.84
C ALA A 73 32.96 4.42 -8.84
N LEU A 74 33.14 5.73 -8.97
CA LEU A 74 32.26 6.62 -9.73
C LEU A 74 32.13 6.23 -11.21
N PRO A 75 33.21 5.91 -11.95
CA PRO A 75 33.10 5.46 -13.34
C PRO A 75 32.24 4.20 -13.48
N VAL A 76 32.35 3.27 -12.53
CA VAL A 76 31.55 2.03 -12.51
C VAL A 76 30.08 2.34 -12.24
N ILE A 77 29.79 3.21 -11.26
CA ILE A 77 28.42 3.62 -10.92
C ILE A 77 27.75 4.31 -12.12
N VAL A 78 28.51 5.15 -12.85
CA VAL A 78 28.04 5.85 -14.05
C VAL A 78 27.81 4.89 -15.21
N GLN A 79 28.75 3.99 -15.47
CA GLN A 79 28.63 2.97 -16.53
C GLN A 79 27.38 2.10 -16.36
N TRP A 80 27.02 1.78 -15.11
CA TRP A 80 25.84 0.97 -14.80
C TRP A 80 24.54 1.79 -14.70
N GLY A 81 24.60 3.11 -14.86
CA GLY A 81 23.42 3.97 -14.91
C GLY A 81 22.82 4.36 -13.55
N PHE A 82 23.51 4.10 -12.43
CA PHE A 82 23.04 4.48 -11.09
C PHE A 82 23.35 5.95 -10.74
N ALA A 83 24.31 6.55 -11.44
CA ALA A 83 24.60 7.98 -11.43
C ALA A 83 24.88 8.45 -12.86
N ALA A 84 24.72 9.74 -13.13
CA ALA A 84 25.03 10.32 -14.44
C ALA A 84 25.51 11.76 -14.26
N ARG A 85 26.21 12.30 -15.26
CA ARG A 85 26.57 13.72 -15.31
C ARG A 85 25.61 14.45 -16.25
N ASP A 86 25.21 15.64 -15.85
CA ASP A 86 24.36 16.51 -16.65
C ASP A 86 25.18 17.26 -17.72
N ASP A 87 24.51 18.07 -18.55
CA ASP A 87 25.11 18.74 -19.70
C ASP A 87 26.19 19.77 -19.28
N GLU A 88 26.17 20.23 -18.02
CA GLU A 88 27.18 21.15 -17.46
C GLU A 88 28.18 20.42 -16.54
N GLY A 89 28.14 19.08 -16.52
CA GLY A 89 29.12 18.23 -15.85
C GLY A 89 28.81 17.88 -14.39
N ALA A 90 27.66 18.28 -13.85
CA ALA A 90 27.30 17.99 -12.47
C ALA A 90 26.75 16.58 -12.30
N LEU A 91 27.18 15.91 -11.22
CA LEU A 91 26.74 14.56 -10.91
C LEU A 91 25.31 14.57 -10.35
N TYR A 92 24.42 13.78 -10.93
CA TYR A 92 23.05 13.62 -10.46
C TYR A 92 22.65 12.15 -10.37
N SER A 93 21.59 11.88 -9.60
CA SER A 93 20.98 10.55 -9.52
C SER A 93 19.79 10.45 -10.48
N PRO A 94 19.85 9.58 -11.52
CA PRO A 94 18.73 9.32 -12.44
C PRO A 94 17.43 8.91 -11.71
N HIS A 95 17.55 8.16 -10.62
CA HIS A 95 16.40 7.73 -9.82
C HIS A 95 15.70 8.89 -9.11
N LEU A 96 16.47 9.84 -8.55
CA LEU A 96 15.90 11.02 -7.93
C LEU A 96 15.31 11.98 -8.96
N LEU A 97 15.91 12.06 -10.15
CA LEU A 97 15.37 12.81 -11.28
C LEU A 97 14.02 12.25 -11.72
N LEU A 98 13.89 10.93 -11.91
CA LEU A 98 12.62 10.27 -12.21
C LEU A 98 11.55 10.61 -11.17
N ARG A 99 11.90 10.49 -9.89
CA ARG A 99 10.98 10.78 -8.80
C ARG A 99 10.58 12.26 -8.79
N ALA A 100 11.50 13.17 -9.09
CA ALA A 100 11.21 14.59 -9.16
C ALA A 100 10.29 14.93 -10.34
N ARG A 101 10.54 14.37 -11.52
CA ARG A 101 9.66 14.54 -12.70
C ARG A 101 8.24 14.05 -12.43
N ARG A 102 8.08 12.83 -11.88
CA ARG A 102 6.76 12.30 -11.48
C ARG A 102 6.01 13.20 -10.49
N ARG A 103 6.74 13.82 -9.55
CA ARG A 103 6.14 14.79 -8.61
C ARG A 103 5.72 16.07 -9.32
N GLN A 104 6.48 16.56 -10.28
CA GLN A 104 6.12 17.73 -11.08
C GLN A 104 4.90 17.46 -11.97
N GLU A 105 4.86 16.32 -12.64
CA GLU A 105 3.72 15.87 -13.43
C GLU A 105 2.46 15.76 -12.56
N LYS A 106 2.57 15.15 -11.38
CA LYS A 106 1.48 15.09 -10.41
C LYS A 106 1.03 16.48 -9.97
N ALA A 107 1.96 17.37 -9.63
CA ALA A 107 1.63 18.73 -9.23
C ALA A 107 0.95 19.53 -10.37
N CYS A 108 1.38 19.32 -11.62
CA CYS A 108 0.74 19.90 -12.80
C CYS A 108 -0.69 19.38 -12.95
N HIS A 109 -0.89 18.06 -12.90
CA HIS A 109 -2.23 17.47 -12.94
C HIS A 109 -3.12 17.90 -11.76
N ASP A 110 -2.56 18.05 -10.57
CA ASP A 110 -3.28 18.55 -9.40
C ASP A 110 -3.71 20.00 -9.60
N ALA A 111 -2.86 20.85 -10.18
CA ALA A 111 -3.17 22.22 -10.55
C ALA A 111 -4.23 22.29 -11.66
N GLU A 112 -4.15 21.44 -12.69
CA GLU A 112 -5.19 21.33 -13.73
C GLU A 112 -6.54 20.91 -13.13
N ARG A 113 -6.54 19.93 -12.22
CA ARG A 113 -7.75 19.50 -11.51
C ARG A 113 -8.34 20.62 -10.67
N ALA A 114 -7.50 21.38 -9.97
CA ALA A 114 -7.93 22.54 -9.19
C ALA A 114 -8.49 23.67 -10.07
N ALA A 115 -7.84 23.96 -11.20
CA ALA A 115 -8.32 24.94 -12.17
C ALA A 115 -9.67 24.53 -12.77
N ASN A 116 -9.84 23.25 -13.13
CA ASN A 116 -11.10 22.71 -13.62
C ASN A 116 -12.22 22.77 -12.56
N ALA A 117 -11.89 22.52 -11.30
CA ALA A 117 -12.85 22.66 -10.19
C ALA A 117 -13.26 24.14 -10.01
N ALA A 118 -12.30 25.07 -10.03
CA ALA A 118 -12.58 26.50 -9.94
C ALA A 118 -13.44 27.02 -11.11
N GLN A 119 -13.18 26.54 -12.34
CA GLN A 119 -14.02 26.86 -13.51
C GLN A 119 -15.45 26.34 -13.34
N PHE A 120 -15.61 25.14 -12.78
CA PHE A 120 -16.93 24.57 -12.51
C PHE A 120 -17.70 25.37 -11.45
N GLU A 121 -17.04 25.75 -10.36
CA GLU A 121 -17.64 26.59 -9.30
C GLU A 121 -18.05 27.96 -9.87
N ALA A 122 -17.21 28.58 -10.70
CA ALA A 122 -17.54 29.84 -11.37
C ALA A 122 -18.74 29.69 -12.33
N ALA A 123 -18.83 28.58 -13.08
CA ALA A 123 -19.95 28.31 -13.98
C ALA A 123 -21.26 28.02 -13.23
N GLN A 124 -21.19 27.39 -12.05
CA GLN A 124 -22.34 27.21 -11.16
C GLN A 124 -22.79 28.54 -10.55
N ALA A 125 -21.86 29.39 -10.13
CA ALA A 125 -22.15 30.74 -9.64
C ALA A 125 -22.77 31.64 -10.73
N ALA A 126 -22.34 31.49 -11.99
CA ALA A 126 -22.91 32.18 -13.14
C ALA A 126 -24.29 31.63 -13.57
N GLY A 127 -24.81 30.61 -12.91
CA GLY A 127 -26.10 29.99 -13.22
C GLY A 127 -26.12 29.16 -14.51
N GLN A 128 -24.96 28.88 -15.10
CA GLN A 128 -24.83 28.05 -16.31
C GLN A 128 -24.98 26.55 -15.99
N ILE A 129 -24.67 26.16 -14.76
CA ILE A 129 -24.78 24.79 -14.26
C ILE A 129 -25.84 24.77 -13.14
N PRO A 130 -26.82 23.85 -13.18
CA PRO A 130 -27.83 23.74 -12.14
C PRO A 130 -27.24 23.60 -10.72
N PRO A 131 -27.84 24.24 -9.71
CA PRO A 131 -27.45 24.05 -8.32
C PRO A 131 -27.72 22.59 -7.91
N GLY A 132 -26.72 21.94 -7.31
CA GLY A 132 -26.79 20.52 -6.90
C GLY A 132 -26.21 19.52 -7.90
N GLU A 133 -25.82 19.95 -9.11
CA GLU A 133 -25.03 19.10 -10.01
C GLU A 133 -23.59 19.01 -9.49
N THR A 134 -23.00 17.82 -9.52
CA THR A 134 -21.60 17.60 -9.11
C THR A 134 -20.66 17.75 -10.30
N LEU A 135 -19.41 18.16 -10.07
CA LEU A 135 -18.37 18.22 -11.10
C LEU A 135 -18.30 16.92 -11.93
N ARG A 136 -18.37 15.78 -11.23
CA ARG A 136 -18.36 14.45 -11.85
C ARG A 136 -19.61 14.17 -12.68
N GLY A 137 -20.80 14.57 -12.21
CA GLY A 137 -22.05 14.45 -12.96
C GLY A 137 -22.05 15.31 -14.22
N TYR A 138 -21.57 16.54 -14.11
CA TYR A 138 -21.44 17.48 -15.23
C TYR A 138 -20.45 16.96 -16.30
N GLN A 139 -19.26 16.50 -15.88
CA GLN A 139 -18.29 15.88 -16.79
C GLN A 139 -18.82 14.60 -17.42
N ALA A 140 -19.52 13.74 -16.66
CA ALA A 140 -20.14 12.54 -17.20
C ALA A 140 -21.24 12.86 -18.23
N ARG A 141 -22.00 13.94 -18.03
CA ARG A 141 -22.99 14.41 -19.00
C ARG A 141 -22.34 14.92 -20.28
N ILE A 142 -21.25 15.70 -20.18
CA ILE A 142 -20.47 16.14 -21.33
C ILE A 142 -19.89 14.94 -22.08
N ASN A 143 -19.24 14.02 -21.37
CA ASN A 143 -18.65 12.81 -21.96
C ASN A 143 -19.71 11.89 -22.57
N GLY A 144 -20.89 11.79 -21.94
CA GLY A 144 -22.05 11.08 -22.46
C GLY A 144 -22.60 11.72 -23.73
N ARG A 145 -22.66 13.06 -23.79
CA ARG A 145 -23.04 13.82 -24.99
C ARG A 145 -22.03 13.64 -26.12
N MET A 146 -20.75 13.43 -25.79
CA MET A 146 -19.68 13.15 -26.75
C MET A 146 -19.61 11.68 -27.22
N GLY A 147 -20.55 10.82 -26.80
CA GLY A 147 -20.85 9.58 -27.52
C GLY A 147 -19.89 8.40 -27.27
N GLY A 148 -19.54 8.15 -26.01
CA GLY A 148 -18.99 6.86 -25.53
C GLY A 148 -17.64 6.42 -26.14
N ARG A 149 -17.17 5.24 -25.74
CA ARG A 149 -15.85 4.70 -26.14
C ARG A 149 -15.80 4.35 -27.64
N THR A 150 -14.63 4.46 -28.25
CA THR A 150 -14.40 4.04 -29.64
C THR A 150 -14.64 2.54 -29.82
N ARG A 151 -15.10 2.10 -31.00
CA ARG A 151 -15.22 0.66 -31.30
C ARG A 151 -13.83 0.06 -31.52
N LYS A 152 -13.67 -1.24 -31.27
CA LYS A 152 -12.39 -1.93 -31.47
C LYS A 152 -11.98 -1.83 -32.94
N GLY A 153 -10.80 -1.28 -33.21
CA GLY A 153 -10.25 -1.07 -34.57
C GLY A 153 -10.69 0.22 -35.26
N GLU A 154 -11.48 1.08 -34.60
CA GLU A 154 -11.93 2.36 -35.15
C GLU A 154 -10.90 3.46 -34.85
N THR A 155 -10.47 4.22 -35.87
CA THR A 155 -9.57 5.36 -35.64
C THR A 155 -10.32 6.51 -34.93
N PRO A 156 -9.61 7.42 -34.22
CA PRO A 156 -10.26 8.54 -33.52
C PRO A 156 -11.12 9.42 -34.44
N GLU A 157 -10.70 9.59 -35.71
CA GLU A 157 -11.42 10.38 -36.71
C GLU A 157 -12.67 9.67 -37.22
N GLN A 158 -12.59 8.36 -37.49
CA GLN A 158 -13.74 7.54 -37.88
C GLN A 158 -14.80 7.51 -36.77
N ALA A 159 -14.36 7.41 -35.52
CA ALA A 159 -15.26 7.48 -34.38
C ALA A 159 -15.95 8.85 -34.26
N ARG A 160 -15.26 9.96 -34.56
CA ARG A 160 -15.88 11.30 -34.60
C ARG A 160 -16.92 11.41 -35.73
N ALA A 161 -16.57 10.95 -36.93
CA ALA A 161 -17.48 11.00 -38.09
C ALA A 161 -18.77 10.19 -37.86
N ARG A 162 -18.65 8.95 -37.37
CA ARG A 162 -19.82 8.11 -37.02
C ARG A 162 -20.69 8.76 -35.94
N ARG A 163 -20.07 9.43 -34.96
CA ARG A 163 -20.81 10.12 -33.88
C ARG A 163 -21.57 11.33 -34.41
N GLN A 164 -20.98 12.12 -35.31
CA GLN A 164 -21.69 13.22 -35.97
C GLN A 164 -22.89 12.70 -36.77
N GLN A 165 -22.71 11.64 -37.56
CA GLN A 165 -23.80 11.03 -38.32
C GLN A 165 -24.93 10.52 -37.42
N ALA A 166 -24.61 9.82 -36.33
CA ALA A 166 -25.62 9.33 -35.38
C ALA A 166 -26.35 10.48 -34.64
N ALA A 167 -25.65 11.57 -34.33
CA ALA A 167 -26.24 12.75 -33.72
C ALA A 167 -27.19 13.48 -34.70
N ASP A 168 -26.81 13.59 -35.96
CA ASP A 168 -27.62 14.19 -37.02
C ASP A 168 -28.86 13.34 -37.32
N GLU A 169 -28.73 12.02 -37.34
CA GLU A 169 -29.86 11.08 -37.48
C GLU A 169 -30.83 11.18 -36.29
N ALA A 170 -30.33 11.23 -35.05
CA ALA A 170 -31.16 11.42 -33.88
C ALA A 170 -31.87 12.79 -33.87
N ALA A 171 -31.21 13.85 -34.34
CA ALA A 171 -31.81 15.17 -34.51
C ALA A 171 -32.91 15.16 -35.58
N ARG A 172 -32.69 14.48 -36.71
CA ARG A 172 -33.70 14.28 -37.76
C ARG A 172 -34.92 13.53 -37.25
N GLN A 173 -34.72 12.47 -36.47
CA GLN A 173 -35.82 11.70 -35.88
C GLN A 173 -36.67 12.52 -34.89
N ARG A 174 -36.06 13.43 -34.12
CA ARG A 174 -36.78 14.33 -33.19
C ARG A 174 -37.58 15.41 -33.91
N ASN A 175 -37.15 15.81 -35.11
CA ASN A 175 -37.83 16.82 -35.92
C ASN A 175 -38.95 16.24 -36.82
N LEU A 176 -39.25 14.94 -36.71
CA LEU A 176 -40.45 14.38 -37.31
C LEU A 176 -41.66 14.71 -36.42
N THR A 177 -42.51 15.60 -36.91
CA THR A 177 -43.78 15.99 -36.28
C THR A 177 -44.67 14.75 -36.14
N LEU A 178 -44.71 14.13 -34.96
CA LEU A 178 -45.64 13.03 -34.68
C LEU A 178 -47.08 13.59 -34.69
N LEU A 179 -47.85 13.20 -35.70
CA LEU A 179 -49.27 13.49 -35.81
C LEU A 179 -50.04 12.82 -34.65
N ARG A 180 -50.65 13.68 -33.83
CA ARG A 180 -51.95 13.54 -33.13
C ARG A 180 -52.22 12.19 -32.44
N SER A 181 -52.07 12.16 -31.12
CA SER A 181 -52.69 11.16 -30.25
C SER A 181 -54.22 11.21 -30.34
N VAL A 182 -54.83 10.12 -30.81
CA VAL A 182 -56.28 9.85 -30.69
C VAL A 182 -56.47 8.95 -29.46
N PRO A 183 -57.43 9.23 -28.56
CA PRO A 183 -57.70 8.35 -27.43
C PRO A 183 -58.51 7.14 -27.89
N ASN A 184 -58.23 5.98 -27.29
CA ASN A 184 -58.90 4.68 -27.47
C ASN A 184 -58.72 3.97 -28.82
N ALA A 185 -57.68 3.14 -28.88
CA ALA A 185 -57.77 1.82 -29.49
C ALA A 185 -56.73 0.91 -28.81
N GLU A 186 -57.20 -0.11 -28.10
CA GLU A 186 -56.39 -1.24 -27.65
C GLU A 186 -55.67 -1.82 -28.87
N THR A 187 -54.37 -1.60 -28.93
CA THR A 187 -53.49 -2.20 -29.93
C THR A 187 -52.48 -3.02 -29.15
N GLU A 188 -52.75 -4.32 -29.09
CA GLU A 188 -51.80 -5.33 -28.62
C GLU A 188 -50.52 -5.21 -29.44
N ASN A 189 -49.45 -4.78 -28.76
CA ASN A 189 -48.12 -4.70 -29.34
C ASN A 189 -47.45 -6.08 -29.18
N PRO A 190 -47.18 -6.86 -30.26
CA PRO A 190 -46.78 -8.26 -30.13
C PRO A 190 -45.36 -8.49 -29.60
N ASN A 191 -44.63 -7.44 -29.22
CA ASN A 191 -43.21 -7.52 -28.85
C ASN A 191 -42.87 -6.99 -27.44
N GLN A 192 -43.85 -6.90 -26.54
CA GLN A 192 -43.53 -6.74 -25.12
C GLN A 192 -43.32 -8.11 -24.48
N LYS A 193 -42.06 -8.54 -24.39
CA LYS A 193 -41.70 -9.64 -23.51
C LYS A 193 -42.04 -9.25 -22.06
N PRO A 194 -42.77 -10.09 -21.32
CA PRO A 194 -43.07 -9.83 -19.92
C PRO A 194 -41.78 -9.88 -19.11
N LYS A 195 -41.61 -8.96 -18.15
CA LYS A 195 -40.53 -8.99 -17.17
C LYS A 195 -40.53 -10.35 -16.46
N PRO A 196 -39.44 -11.15 -16.51
CA PRO A 196 -39.24 -12.24 -15.57
C PRO A 196 -38.14 -11.83 -14.60
N VAL A 197 -38.54 -11.63 -13.34
CA VAL A 197 -37.65 -11.87 -12.21
C VAL A 197 -37.39 -13.38 -12.20
N SER A 198 -36.14 -13.81 -12.40
CA SER A 198 -35.49 -14.92 -11.67
C SER A 198 -34.23 -15.47 -12.34
N VAL A 199 -33.14 -15.38 -11.57
CA VAL A 199 -32.10 -16.37 -11.23
C VAL A 199 -31.58 -17.40 -12.27
N SER A 200 -30.23 -17.48 -12.29
CA SER A 200 -29.35 -18.65 -12.50
C SER A 200 -28.82 -19.01 -13.90
N ALA A 201 -27.52 -18.69 -14.05
CA ALA A 201 -26.39 -19.60 -14.30
C ALA A 201 -26.08 -20.19 -15.71
N GLY A 202 -24.81 -20.01 -16.11
CA GLY A 202 -24.00 -20.89 -16.98
C GLY A 202 -23.72 -20.36 -18.40
N SER A 203 -22.57 -19.73 -18.67
CA SER A 203 -21.34 -20.36 -19.24
C SER A 203 -21.29 -20.24 -20.79
N VAL A 204 -20.22 -19.92 -21.55
CA VAL A 204 -18.76 -19.70 -21.40
C VAL A 204 -18.31 -18.81 -22.58
N SER A 205 -17.36 -17.87 -22.42
CA SER A 205 -16.27 -17.59 -23.40
C SER A 205 -15.31 -16.49 -22.88
N GLY A 206 -14.17 -16.95 -22.35
CA GLY A 206 -12.82 -16.36 -22.33
C GLY A 206 -12.58 -14.85 -22.08
N PRO A 207 -11.86 -14.48 -21.00
CA PRO A 207 -11.24 -13.17 -20.88
C PRO A 207 -9.82 -13.18 -21.47
N VAL A 208 -9.59 -12.32 -22.47
CA VAL A 208 -8.27 -11.87 -22.96
C VAL A 208 -7.98 -10.53 -22.27
N PRO A 209 -6.73 -10.25 -21.83
CA PRO A 209 -6.48 -9.35 -20.70
C PRO A 209 -6.53 -7.88 -21.10
N SER A 210 -7.02 -7.04 -20.20
CA SER A 210 -6.87 -5.58 -20.31
C SER A 210 -6.41 -4.98 -18.98
N VAL A 211 -5.10 -4.80 -18.90
CA VAL A 211 -4.35 -3.64 -18.38
C VAL A 211 -4.99 -2.83 -17.24
N SER A 212 -4.39 -3.03 -16.07
CA SER A 212 -3.98 -2.11 -15.00
C SER A 212 -4.79 -0.83 -14.76
N LEU A 213 -5.50 -0.83 -13.63
CA LEU A 213 -5.81 0.37 -12.87
C LEU A 213 -4.79 0.45 -11.72
N ASP A 214 -3.79 1.32 -11.89
CA ASP A 214 -2.91 1.77 -10.81
C ASP A 214 -3.75 2.48 -9.74
N ILE A 215 -3.91 1.83 -8.60
CA ILE A 215 -4.36 2.44 -7.36
C ILE A 215 -3.13 2.51 -6.45
N ASP A 216 -2.23 3.43 -6.76
CA ASP A 216 -1.15 3.82 -5.85
C ASP A 216 -1.75 4.66 -4.73
N THR A 217 -2.07 4.00 -3.61
CA THR A 217 -2.38 4.66 -2.34
C THR A 217 -1.12 4.66 -1.48
N ASP A 218 -0.20 5.57 -1.78
CA ASP A 218 0.98 5.83 -0.96
C ASP A 218 0.56 6.61 0.30
N ASN A 219 0.13 5.90 1.34
CA ASN A 219 0.10 6.41 2.70
C ASN A 219 1.36 5.92 3.43
N ASN A 220 2.26 6.86 3.72
CA ASN A 220 3.40 6.68 4.60
C ASN A 220 2.95 6.19 5.99
N ILE A 221 3.09 4.90 6.26
CA ILE A 221 3.26 4.35 7.61
C ILE A 221 4.48 3.43 7.55
N PRO A 222 5.46 3.55 8.47
CA PRO A 222 6.64 2.72 8.44
C PRO A 222 6.27 1.30 8.86
N SER A 223 6.55 0.31 8.01
CA SER A 223 6.61 -1.09 8.44
C SER A 223 7.80 -1.77 7.80
N SER A 224 8.77 -2.02 8.66
CA SER A 224 9.74 -3.09 8.52
C SER A 224 9.03 -4.45 8.43
N VAL A 225 9.64 -5.33 7.64
CA VAL A 225 9.34 -6.77 7.49
C VAL A 225 8.18 -7.08 6.55
N SER A 226 8.53 -7.31 5.29
CA SER A 226 7.78 -8.20 4.40
C SER A 226 8.80 -8.89 3.51
N GLU A 227 9.09 -10.14 3.88
CA GLU A 227 9.78 -11.09 3.03
C GLU A 227 8.88 -11.45 1.84
N SER A 228 9.56 -11.58 0.70
CA SER A 228 9.04 -11.91 -0.61
C SER A 228 8.33 -13.27 -0.61
N GLY A 229 7.02 -13.27 -0.81
CA GLY A 229 6.26 -14.45 -1.22
C GLY A 229 6.21 -14.53 -2.75
N GLU A 230 6.78 -15.59 -3.29
CA GLU A 230 6.87 -15.92 -4.71
C GLU A 230 5.49 -16.02 -5.38
N THR A 231 5.42 -15.65 -6.64
CA THR A 231 4.23 -15.82 -7.49
C THR A 231 3.96 -17.30 -7.76
N GLU A 232 3.14 -17.94 -6.94
CA GLU A 232 2.54 -19.23 -7.28
C GLU A 232 1.31 -19.08 -8.18
N LEU A 233 1.20 -20.01 -9.12
CA LEU A 233 0.20 -20.06 -10.18
C LEU A 233 -1.25 -19.94 -9.67
N ALA A 234 -2.07 -19.26 -10.47
CA ALA A 234 -3.50 -19.09 -10.27
C ALA A 234 -4.23 -20.42 -10.01
N LYS A 235 -4.65 -20.62 -8.75
CA LYS A 235 -5.61 -21.66 -8.35
C LYS A 235 -6.98 -21.35 -8.97
N PRO A 236 -7.72 -22.35 -9.48
CA PRO A 236 -9.03 -22.13 -10.11
C PRO A 236 -10.02 -21.54 -9.11
N ALA A 237 -10.80 -20.54 -9.54
CA ALA A 237 -11.76 -19.82 -8.72
C ALA A 237 -12.77 -20.77 -8.07
N ALA A 238 -12.73 -20.91 -6.74
CA ALA A 238 -13.72 -21.65 -6.00
C ALA A 238 -15.09 -20.98 -6.16
N THR A 239 -16.08 -21.73 -6.64
CA THR A 239 -17.47 -21.27 -6.74
C THR A 239 -18.05 -21.14 -5.34
N VAL A 240 -17.98 -19.95 -4.75
CA VAL A 240 -18.50 -19.68 -3.40
C VAL A 240 -20.02 -19.79 -3.39
N ALA A 241 -20.56 -20.64 -2.51
CA ALA A 241 -22.00 -20.80 -2.33
C ALA A 241 -22.64 -19.48 -1.86
N THR A 242 -23.78 -19.10 -2.46
CA THR A 242 -24.39 -17.77 -2.30
C THR A 242 -24.96 -17.55 -0.89
N ASP A 243 -25.39 -18.61 -0.23
CA ASP A 243 -25.83 -18.67 1.16
C ASP A 243 -24.69 -18.36 2.14
N ILE A 244 -23.51 -18.97 1.94
CA ILE A 244 -22.30 -18.72 2.75
C ILE A 244 -21.86 -17.26 2.59
N LEU A 245 -21.86 -16.75 1.36
CA LEU A 245 -21.52 -15.36 1.08
C LEU A 245 -22.45 -14.38 1.80
N ASN A 246 -23.77 -14.56 1.66
CA ASN A 246 -24.75 -13.66 2.28
C ASN A 246 -24.67 -13.70 3.81
N ARG A 247 -24.53 -14.89 4.40
CA ARG A 247 -24.34 -15.06 5.85
C ARG A 247 -23.07 -14.37 6.36
N THR A 248 -21.95 -14.56 5.66
CA THR A 248 -20.66 -13.96 6.04
C THR A 248 -20.73 -12.44 5.95
N VAL A 249 -21.34 -11.90 4.89
CA VAL A 249 -21.51 -10.45 4.73
C VAL A 249 -22.33 -9.88 5.89
N VAL A 250 -23.49 -10.47 6.21
CA VAL A 250 -24.33 -9.99 7.32
C VAL A 250 -23.54 -9.96 8.64
N ARG A 251 -22.81 -11.03 8.97
CA ARG A 251 -22.02 -11.12 10.20
C ARG A 251 -20.88 -10.10 10.28
N VAL A 252 -20.16 -9.87 9.17
CA VAL A 252 -19.09 -8.86 9.12
C VAL A 252 -19.69 -7.45 9.26
N MET A 253 -20.84 -7.18 8.65
CA MET A 253 -21.50 -5.87 8.76
C MET A 253 -22.05 -5.60 10.16
N GLU A 254 -22.64 -6.62 10.81
CA GLU A 254 -23.09 -6.54 12.21
C GLU A 254 -21.92 -6.24 13.15
N VAL A 255 -20.79 -6.91 12.96
CA VAL A 255 -19.58 -6.70 13.74
C VAL A 255 -18.98 -5.31 13.53
N ALA A 256 -18.89 -4.88 12.27
CA ALA A 256 -18.29 -3.60 11.91
C ALA A 256 -19.19 -2.39 12.21
N GLY A 257 -20.46 -2.63 12.56
CA GLY A 257 -21.43 -1.57 12.88
C GLY A 257 -21.94 -0.81 11.67
N PHE A 258 -21.93 -1.41 10.47
CA PHE A 258 -22.48 -0.80 9.27
C PHE A 258 -24.01 -0.92 9.21
N GLU A 259 -24.67 0.08 8.62
CA GLU A 259 -26.10 0.05 8.37
C GLU A 259 -26.48 -1.04 7.36
N ARG A 260 -27.61 -1.73 7.60
CA ARG A 260 -28.08 -2.85 6.75
C ARG A 260 -28.28 -2.44 5.28
N ASP A 261 -28.58 -1.18 5.01
CA ASP A 261 -28.78 -0.66 3.65
C ASP A 261 -27.48 -0.53 2.85
N THR A 262 -26.32 -0.65 3.51
CA THR A 262 -24.99 -0.59 2.87
C THR A 262 -24.44 -1.97 2.49
N ILE A 263 -25.11 -3.06 2.88
CA ILE A 263 -24.70 -4.46 2.65
C ILE A 263 -24.30 -4.69 1.19
N GLY A 264 -25.10 -4.20 0.23
CA GLY A 264 -24.86 -4.40 -1.20
C GLY A 264 -23.51 -3.87 -1.71
N ARG A 265 -22.96 -2.82 -1.09
CA ARG A 265 -21.66 -2.25 -1.46
C ARG A 265 -20.47 -3.10 -1.00
N HIS A 266 -20.69 -3.98 -0.02
CA HIS A 266 -19.63 -4.72 0.65
C HIS A 266 -19.56 -6.21 0.24
N ILE A 267 -20.58 -6.72 -0.46
CA ILE A 267 -20.63 -8.09 -1.00
C ILE A 267 -19.40 -8.42 -1.84
N GLY A 268 -18.93 -7.48 -2.67
CA GLY A 268 -17.78 -7.71 -3.55
C GLY A 268 -16.48 -8.04 -2.79
N MET A 269 -16.28 -7.42 -1.63
CA MET A 269 -15.07 -7.62 -0.84
C MET A 269 -15.10 -8.95 -0.07
N VAL A 270 -16.23 -9.28 0.55
CA VAL A 270 -16.39 -10.58 1.24
C VAL A 270 -16.32 -11.73 0.25
N ARG A 271 -16.89 -11.55 -0.96
CA ARG A 271 -16.76 -12.52 -2.05
C ARG A 271 -15.29 -12.74 -2.41
N LYS A 272 -14.49 -11.67 -2.50
CA LYS A 272 -13.05 -11.75 -2.79
C LYS A 272 -12.33 -12.61 -1.74
N TRP A 273 -12.54 -12.37 -0.44
CA TRP A 273 -11.91 -13.15 0.63
C TRP A 273 -12.31 -14.64 0.61
N LEU A 274 -13.60 -14.93 0.40
CA LEU A 274 -14.08 -16.31 0.30
C LEU A 274 -13.53 -17.01 -0.96
N GLN A 275 -13.37 -16.29 -2.08
CA GLN A 275 -12.75 -16.82 -3.31
C GLN A 275 -11.25 -17.10 -3.14
N GLU A 276 -10.57 -16.34 -2.29
CA GLU A 276 -9.17 -16.57 -1.91
C GLU A 276 -9.01 -17.75 -0.94
N GLY A 277 -10.11 -18.39 -0.53
CA GLY A 277 -10.11 -19.55 0.34
C GLY A 277 -10.04 -19.21 1.83
N ILE A 278 -10.23 -17.94 2.21
CA ILE A 278 -10.25 -17.53 3.61
C ILE A 278 -11.57 -17.98 4.25
N PRO A 279 -11.55 -18.75 5.35
CA PRO A 279 -12.78 -19.28 5.96
C PRO A 279 -13.59 -18.18 6.69
N GLU A 280 -14.92 -18.29 6.66
CA GLU A 280 -15.88 -17.39 7.36
C GLU A 280 -15.45 -16.99 8.80
N PRO A 281 -15.08 -17.94 9.69
CA PRO A 281 -14.74 -17.59 11.07
C PRO A 281 -13.55 -16.62 11.19
N VAL A 282 -12.55 -16.75 10.31
CA VAL A 282 -11.35 -15.89 10.32
C VAL A 282 -11.69 -14.48 9.88
N ILE A 283 -12.49 -14.36 8.82
CA ILE A 283 -12.96 -13.08 8.30
C ILE A 283 -13.74 -12.33 9.39
N VAL A 284 -14.67 -13.02 10.06
CA VAL A 284 -15.51 -12.43 11.11
C VAL A 284 -14.67 -12.06 12.33
N GLN A 285 -13.72 -12.90 12.74
CA GLN A 285 -12.87 -12.63 13.90
C GLN A 285 -11.93 -11.44 13.66
N ALA A 286 -11.25 -11.40 12.52
CA ALA A 286 -10.40 -10.26 12.15
C ALA A 286 -11.19 -8.94 12.08
N ALA A 287 -12.43 -8.98 11.59
CA ALA A 287 -13.31 -7.81 11.60
C ALA A 287 -13.71 -7.39 13.02
N ARG A 288 -13.90 -8.33 13.96
CA ARG A 288 -14.21 -8.04 15.36
C ARG A 288 -13.04 -7.38 16.06
N ASP A 289 -11.85 -7.94 15.91
CA ASP A 289 -10.65 -7.49 16.61
C ASP A 289 -10.29 -6.06 16.18
N LEU A 290 -10.26 -5.80 14.87
CA LEU A 290 -10.01 -4.45 14.35
C LEU A 290 -11.10 -3.46 14.78
N THR A 291 -12.37 -3.87 14.77
CA THR A 291 -13.46 -3.00 15.21
C THR A 291 -13.38 -2.68 16.70
N GLY A 292 -12.95 -3.63 17.52
CA GLY A 292 -12.65 -3.44 18.94
C GLY A 292 -11.52 -2.45 19.16
N GLU A 293 -10.41 -2.60 18.44
CA GLU A 293 -9.27 -1.68 18.49
C GLU A 293 -9.64 -0.25 18.05
N MET A 294 -10.39 -0.12 16.95
CA MET A 294 -10.85 1.18 16.45
C MET A 294 -11.80 1.85 17.45
N ARG A 295 -12.71 1.08 18.06
CA ARG A 295 -13.63 1.60 19.09
C ARG A 295 -12.87 2.06 20.34
N GLY A 296 -11.83 1.33 20.75
CA GLY A 296 -10.94 1.75 21.84
C GLY A 296 -10.21 3.09 21.57
N LYS A 297 -10.03 3.45 20.30
CA LYS A 297 -9.43 4.71 19.83
C LYS A 297 -10.46 5.78 19.43
N GLY A 298 -11.77 5.52 19.66
CA GLY A 298 -12.86 6.43 19.28
C GLY A 298 -13.09 6.55 17.76
N GLN A 299 -12.61 5.59 16.98
CA GLN A 299 -12.73 5.57 15.52
C GLN A 299 -13.72 4.50 15.06
N PHE A 300 -14.34 4.72 13.90
CA PHE A 300 -15.28 3.78 13.28
C PHE A 300 -14.84 3.42 11.85
N PRO A 301 -15.00 2.15 11.44
CA PRO A 301 -14.66 1.72 10.10
C PRO A 301 -15.57 2.42 9.07
N ARG A 302 -14.99 3.03 8.04
CA ARG A 302 -15.74 3.79 7.00
C ARG A 302 -16.14 2.95 5.80
N HIS A 303 -15.42 1.85 5.52
CA HIS A 303 -15.71 0.93 4.43
C HIS A 303 -15.11 -0.46 4.69
N ALA A 304 -15.68 -1.51 4.08
CA ALA A 304 -15.19 -2.89 4.24
C ALA A 304 -13.72 -3.11 3.81
N GLY A 305 -13.15 -2.26 2.94
CA GLY A 305 -11.75 -2.35 2.54
C GLY A 305 -10.73 -2.17 3.67
N VAL A 306 -11.11 -1.54 4.79
CA VAL A 306 -10.22 -1.38 5.96
C VAL A 306 -9.84 -2.74 6.57
N PHE A 307 -10.69 -3.75 6.39
CA PHE A 307 -10.46 -5.09 6.91
C PHE A 307 -9.63 -5.99 5.99
N ASP A 308 -9.31 -5.60 4.76
CA ASP A 308 -8.60 -6.49 3.81
C ASP A 308 -7.22 -6.90 4.33
N SER A 309 -6.42 -5.95 4.82
CA SER A 309 -5.10 -6.25 5.38
C SER A 309 -5.18 -7.07 6.68
N PRO A 310 -6.03 -6.73 7.67
CA PRO A 310 -6.20 -7.53 8.88
C PRO A 310 -6.72 -8.95 8.62
N VAL A 311 -7.67 -9.13 7.69
CA VAL A 311 -8.21 -10.46 7.33
C VAL A 311 -7.11 -11.33 6.72
N ARG A 312 -6.28 -10.77 5.82
CA ARG A 312 -5.13 -11.49 5.25
C ARG A 312 -4.07 -11.83 6.29
N ALA A 313 -3.78 -10.90 7.21
CA ALA A 313 -2.81 -11.12 8.28
C ALA A 313 -3.27 -12.23 9.24
N ALA A 314 -4.55 -12.22 9.66
CA ALA A 314 -5.13 -13.26 10.48
C ALA A 314 -5.11 -14.63 9.78
N TRP A 315 -5.39 -14.65 8.47
CA TRP A 315 -5.31 -15.87 7.68
C TRP A 315 -3.89 -16.40 7.56
N ALA A 316 -2.90 -15.55 7.30
CA ALA A 316 -1.49 -15.95 7.26
C ALA A 316 -1.02 -16.48 8.63
N GLN A 317 -1.42 -15.85 9.74
CA GLN A 317 -1.12 -16.33 11.09
C GLN A 317 -1.74 -17.71 11.36
N GLN A 318 -2.97 -17.94 10.91
CA GLN A 318 -3.60 -19.25 11.04
C GLN A 318 -2.93 -20.31 10.17
N GLN A 319 -2.52 -19.97 8.94
CA GLN A 319 -1.75 -20.89 8.10
C GLN A 319 -0.39 -21.25 8.73
N ILE A 320 0.28 -20.27 9.35
CA ILE A 320 1.52 -20.52 10.11
C ILE A 320 1.23 -21.43 11.31
N ALA A 321 0.12 -21.21 12.01
CA ALA A 321 -0.29 -22.05 13.13
C ALA A 321 -0.68 -23.48 12.72
N GLU A 322 -1.31 -23.67 11.55
CA GLU A 322 -1.69 -24.98 11.00
C GLU A 322 -0.50 -25.73 10.37
N GLN A 323 0.50 -25.01 9.84
CA GLN A 323 1.75 -25.60 9.32
C GLN A 323 2.76 -25.94 10.42
N LEU A 324 2.59 -25.39 11.63
CA LEU A 324 3.27 -25.91 12.81
C LEU A 324 2.54 -27.19 13.24
N PRO A 325 3.19 -28.37 13.24
CA PRO A 325 2.58 -29.56 13.79
C PRO A 325 2.17 -29.30 15.24
N GLU A 326 0.93 -29.65 15.52
CA GLU A 326 0.19 -29.58 16.78
C GLU A 326 0.87 -30.43 17.88
N GLN A 327 2.08 -30.05 18.30
CA GLN A 327 2.85 -30.73 19.35
C GLN A 327 3.45 -29.79 20.40
N THR A 328 3.13 -28.49 20.40
CA THR A 328 3.75 -27.55 21.36
C THR A 328 2.77 -26.78 22.26
N ALA A 329 1.49 -27.17 22.31
CA ALA A 329 0.50 -26.51 23.16
C ALA A 329 0.30 -27.17 24.54
N GLU A 330 0.89 -28.32 24.83
CA GLU A 330 0.75 -28.99 26.14
C GLU A 330 2.07 -29.47 26.76
N ARG A 331 3.08 -28.60 26.80
CA ARG A 331 4.03 -28.62 27.92
C ARG A 331 3.93 -27.29 28.63
N GLY A 332 3.12 -27.27 29.69
CA GLY A 332 3.11 -26.16 30.64
C GLY A 332 4.56 -25.83 31.00
N MET A 333 4.91 -24.55 30.90
CA MET A 333 6.23 -24.04 31.29
C MET A 333 6.59 -24.64 32.66
N PRO A 334 7.71 -25.34 32.79
CA PRO A 334 8.05 -25.98 34.04
C PRO A 334 8.15 -24.90 35.13
N ALA A 335 7.67 -25.20 36.34
CA ALA A 335 7.49 -24.20 37.40
C ALA A 335 8.78 -23.40 37.72
N TRP A 336 9.95 -24.03 37.57
CA TRP A 336 11.25 -23.37 37.75
C TRP A 336 11.52 -22.28 36.68
N GLU A 337 11.05 -22.47 35.44
CA GLU A 337 11.21 -21.50 34.36
C GLU A 337 10.27 -20.31 34.53
N ALA A 338 9.03 -20.55 34.98
CA ALA A 338 8.10 -19.49 35.33
C ALA A 338 8.61 -18.66 36.53
N GLN A 339 9.21 -19.32 37.52
CA GLN A 339 9.85 -18.68 38.67
C GLN A 339 11.05 -17.82 38.25
N ALA A 340 11.95 -18.36 37.41
CA ALA A 340 13.12 -17.64 36.90
C ALA A 340 12.74 -16.35 36.15
N ARG A 341 11.69 -16.41 35.31
CA ARG A 341 11.19 -15.24 34.57
C ARG A 341 10.55 -14.19 35.48
N THR A 342 9.82 -14.63 36.50
CA THR A 342 9.19 -13.74 37.49
C THR A 342 10.25 -13.03 38.34
N ASP A 343 11.26 -13.77 38.78
CA ASP A 343 12.36 -13.26 39.59
C ASP A 343 13.25 -12.31 38.78
N LEU A 344 13.57 -12.63 37.52
CA LEU A 344 14.30 -11.73 36.62
C LEU A 344 13.57 -10.39 36.42
N ALA A 345 12.25 -10.39 36.28
CA ALA A 345 11.47 -9.16 36.14
C ALA A 345 11.42 -8.32 37.44
N ALA A 346 11.47 -8.95 38.61
CA ALA A 346 11.62 -8.26 39.88
C ALA A 346 13.04 -7.67 40.04
N ASP A 347 14.04 -8.45 39.64
CA ASP A 347 15.46 -8.11 39.77
C ASP A 347 15.88 -7.00 38.81
N HIS A 348 15.34 -6.95 37.58
CA HIS A 348 15.51 -5.79 36.69
C HIS A 348 14.96 -4.49 37.29
N ARG A 349 13.83 -4.55 38.00
CA ARG A 349 13.24 -3.38 38.67
C ARG A 349 14.08 -2.94 39.86
N ALA A 350 14.59 -3.87 40.66
CA ALA A 350 15.49 -3.58 41.77
C ALA A 350 16.82 -2.99 41.28
N PHE A 351 17.42 -3.55 40.23
CA PHE A 351 18.64 -3.02 39.61
C PHE A 351 18.44 -1.62 39.04
N ALA A 352 17.31 -1.36 38.38
CA ALA A 352 16.96 -0.03 37.88
C ALA A 352 16.84 1.00 39.02
N ALA A 353 16.30 0.63 40.17
CA ALA A 353 16.23 1.50 41.34
C ALA A 353 17.62 1.81 41.93
N ILE A 354 18.52 0.83 41.97
CA ILE A 354 19.93 1.03 42.40
C ILE A 354 20.66 1.93 41.41
N MET A 355 20.48 1.72 40.10
CA MET A 355 21.05 2.56 39.04
C MET A 355 20.58 4.02 39.14
N GLN A 356 19.30 4.25 39.44
CA GLN A 356 18.74 5.59 39.61
C GLN A 356 19.29 6.31 40.86
N ARG A 357 19.61 5.56 41.92
CA ARG A 357 20.16 6.13 43.16
C ARG A 357 21.64 6.49 43.04
N GLU A 358 22.44 5.65 42.40
CA GLU A 358 23.90 5.77 42.41
C GLU A 358 24.47 6.44 41.15
N GLY A 359 23.77 6.40 40.01
CA GLY A 359 24.20 7.02 38.75
C GLY A 359 25.46 6.43 38.10
N ASP A 360 26.17 5.53 38.78
CA ASP A 360 27.38 4.84 38.30
C ASP A 360 27.10 3.33 38.15
N TYR A 361 27.20 2.85 36.92
CA TYR A 361 26.98 1.44 36.57
C TYR A 361 27.93 0.47 37.28
N GLY A 362 29.19 0.86 37.48
CA GLY A 362 30.19 0.01 38.15
C GLY A 362 29.90 -0.17 39.64
N ARG A 363 29.39 0.88 40.31
CA ARG A 363 28.94 0.82 41.71
C ARG A 363 27.62 0.08 41.85
N ALA A 364 26.65 0.38 40.99
CA ALA A 364 25.36 -0.30 40.98
C ALA A 364 25.48 -1.81 40.79
N ARG A 365 26.43 -2.26 39.95
CA ARG A 365 26.71 -3.70 39.78
C ARG A 365 27.28 -4.36 41.03
N LYS A 366 28.15 -3.68 41.80
CA LYS A 366 28.67 -4.22 43.07
C LYS A 366 27.56 -4.33 44.12
N LEU A 367 26.78 -3.27 44.28
CA LEU A 367 25.63 -3.24 45.20
C LEU A 367 24.56 -4.27 44.81
N TRP A 368 24.35 -4.48 43.50
CA TRP A 368 23.45 -5.52 43.02
C TRP A 368 23.90 -6.92 43.40
N VAL A 369 25.20 -7.23 43.29
CA VAL A 369 25.71 -8.55 43.68
C VAL A 369 25.50 -8.81 45.18
N GLU A 370 25.67 -7.79 46.02
CA GLU A 370 25.40 -7.86 47.47
C GLU A 370 23.90 -8.03 47.76
N GLU A 371 23.04 -7.28 47.06
CA GLU A 371 21.59 -7.33 47.23
C GLU A 371 20.98 -8.63 46.69
N ALA A 372 21.47 -9.14 45.56
CA ALA A 372 21.07 -10.44 45.00
C ALA A 372 21.44 -11.58 45.95
N ALA A 373 22.64 -11.55 46.55
CA ALA A 373 23.05 -12.52 47.57
C ALA A 373 22.15 -12.47 48.82
N ARG A 374 21.78 -11.26 49.27
CA ARG A 374 20.85 -11.06 50.40
C ARG A 374 19.45 -11.61 50.13
N LEU A 375 18.98 -11.52 48.88
CA LEU A 375 17.67 -11.99 48.45
C LEU A 375 17.66 -13.48 48.06
N GLY A 376 18.80 -14.17 48.14
CA GLY A 376 18.92 -15.56 47.70
C GLY A 376 18.74 -15.73 46.18
N ARG A 377 19.04 -14.68 45.41
CA ARG A 377 18.93 -14.66 43.94
C ARG A 377 20.27 -15.00 43.28
N PRO A 378 20.26 -15.49 42.03
CA PRO A 378 21.48 -15.70 41.27
C PRO A 378 22.30 -14.40 41.13
N THR A 379 23.59 -14.45 41.42
CA THR A 379 24.53 -13.32 41.24
C THR A 379 25.07 -13.22 39.81
N VAL A 380 24.46 -13.94 38.87
CA VAL A 380 24.78 -13.96 37.44
C VAL A 380 24.35 -12.65 36.75
N LYS A 381 24.66 -12.50 35.45
CA LYS A 381 24.23 -11.30 34.74
C LYS A 381 22.71 -11.27 34.67
N LEU A 382 22.14 -10.07 34.74
CA LEU A 382 20.70 -9.80 34.57
C LEU A 382 20.30 -9.99 33.09
N ASN A 383 20.34 -11.23 32.62
CA ASN A 383 19.87 -11.66 31.32
C ASN A 383 18.99 -12.92 31.51
N LEU A 384 18.13 -13.18 30.52
CA LEU A 384 17.22 -14.32 30.61
C LEU A 384 17.96 -15.66 30.57
N THR A 385 19.02 -15.76 29.77
CA THR A 385 19.78 -17.01 29.58
C THR A 385 20.48 -17.46 30.87
N ASP A 386 21.21 -16.58 31.56
CA ASP A 386 21.97 -16.95 32.75
C ASP A 386 21.02 -17.22 33.93
N TYR A 387 19.87 -16.53 34.01
CA TYR A 387 18.83 -16.83 35.01
C TYR A 387 18.17 -18.19 34.76
N LEU A 388 17.89 -18.54 33.50
CA LEU A 388 17.34 -19.85 33.17
C LEU A 388 18.36 -20.96 33.46
N GLU A 389 19.66 -20.73 33.26
CA GLU A 389 20.70 -21.69 33.63
C GLU A 389 20.86 -21.83 35.15
N ALA A 390 20.74 -20.74 35.91
CA ALA A 390 20.85 -20.76 37.36
C ALA A 390 19.65 -21.43 38.06
N TYR A 391 18.45 -21.34 37.48
CA TYR A 391 17.23 -21.97 37.99
C TYR A 391 16.97 -23.35 37.38
N ARG A 392 17.70 -23.73 36.32
CA ARG A 392 17.59 -25.07 35.75
C ARG A 392 18.00 -26.07 36.84
N PRO A 393 17.12 -27.02 37.22
CA PRO A 393 17.51 -28.07 38.14
C PRO A 393 18.66 -28.85 37.51
N GLN A 394 19.85 -28.77 38.11
CA GLN A 394 20.94 -29.66 37.77
C GLN A 394 20.48 -31.05 38.17
N GLU A 395 20.26 -31.93 37.19
CA GLU A 395 20.12 -33.36 37.48
C GLU A 395 21.33 -33.75 38.32
N ALA A 396 21.09 -34.07 39.58
CA ALA A 396 22.11 -34.52 40.49
C ALA A 396 22.77 -35.73 39.83
N ALA A 397 24.08 -35.62 39.59
CA ALA A 397 24.90 -36.79 39.30
C ALA A 397 24.82 -37.73 40.53
N ALA A 398 23.94 -38.74 40.45
CA ALA A 398 23.96 -39.96 41.24
C ALA A 398 23.10 -41.02 40.54
#